data_AF-A0A0F9BAR6-F1
#
_entry.id   AF-A0A0F9BAR6-F1
#
_cell.length_a   1.000
_cell.length_b   1.000
_cell.length_c   1.000
_cell.angle_alpha   90.00
_cell.angle_beta   90.00
_cell.angle_gamma   90.00
#
_symmetry.space_group_name_H-M   'P 1'
#
loop_
_entity.id
_entity.type
_entity.pdbx_description
1 polymer ?
#
loop_
_entity_poly.entity_id
_entity_poly.type
_entity_poly.pdbx_seq_one_letter_code
_entity_poly.pdbx_strand_id
1 'polypeptide(L)'
;RTSRWFAFTLALAVGRVDVDEMLASMSMALFQEWRAFWNVAPFGDERADLRAGVVAAQVFNVHLRRGQRAARPNDYAMRFGNTIQRQTPGQIGATLEYWRRQYEYGLSRKKKRTVDNGKH
;
A
#
# COMPACT_ATOMS: atom_id res chain seq x y z
N ARG A 1 13.18 -3.08 11.21
CA ARG A 1 13.52 -1.84 10.46
C ARG A 1 14.88 -1.36 10.98
N THR A 2 15.79 -0.91 10.12
CA THR A 2 17.21 -0.69 10.50
C THR A 2 17.39 0.55 11.37
N SER A 3 18.28 0.53 12.37
CA SER A 3 18.60 1.69 13.24
C SER A 3 18.96 2.97 12.46
N ARG A 4 19.60 2.82 11.29
CA ARG A 4 20.01 3.94 10.43
C ARG A 4 18.83 4.64 9.75
N TRP A 5 17.76 3.90 9.41
CA TRP A 5 16.54 4.49 8.85
C TRP A 5 15.84 5.41 9.86
N PHE A 6 15.78 4.98 11.12
CA PHE A 6 15.24 5.81 12.19
C PHE A 6 16.09 7.07 12.41
N ALA A 7 17.43 6.95 12.38
CA ALA A 7 18.33 8.10 12.49
C ALA A 7 18.08 9.17 11.40
N PHE A 8 17.90 8.75 10.14
CA PHE A 8 17.53 9.68 9.06
C PHE A 8 16.16 10.34 9.28
N THR A 9 15.18 9.56 9.76
CA THR A 9 13.84 10.08 10.05
C THR A 9 13.88 11.12 11.16
N LEU A 10 14.65 10.87 12.22
CA LEU A 10 14.86 11.81 13.31
C LEU A 10 15.59 13.07 12.83
N ALA A 11 16.67 12.92 12.05
CA ALA A 11 17.44 14.03 11.49
C ALA A 11 16.58 14.97 10.64
N LEU A 12 15.69 14.41 9.81
CA LEU A 12 14.72 15.20 9.04
C LEU A 12 13.76 15.98 9.95
N ALA A 13 13.27 15.36 11.03
CA ALA A 13 12.34 16.00 11.96
C ALA A 13 12.99 17.13 12.79
N VAL A 14 14.28 17.02 13.11
CA VAL A 14 15.02 18.04 13.88
C VAL A 14 15.82 19.02 13.01
N GLY A 15 15.76 18.88 11.68
CA GLY A 15 16.45 19.77 10.74
C GLY A 15 17.97 19.61 10.71
N ARG A 16 18.49 18.39 10.86
CA ARG A 16 19.92 18.07 10.79
C ARG A 16 20.25 17.37 9.48
N VAL A 17 21.29 17.86 8.78
CA VAL A 17 21.76 17.29 7.51
C VAL A 17 22.77 16.17 7.76
N ASP A 18 23.68 16.35 8.73
CA ASP A 18 24.66 15.35 9.12
C ASP A 18 24.10 14.45 10.23
N VAL A 19 23.84 13.19 9.88
CA VAL A 19 23.29 12.18 10.80
C VAL A 19 24.34 11.69 11.78
N ASP A 20 25.59 11.54 11.34
CA ASP A 20 26.63 10.97 12.18
C ASP A 20 27.07 12.02 13.24
N GLU A 21 27.14 13.30 12.88
CA GLU A 21 27.30 14.41 13.84
C GLU A 21 26.13 14.48 14.83
N MET A 22 24.88 14.42 14.34
CA MET A 22 23.69 14.42 15.19
C MET A 22 23.75 13.27 16.21
N LEU A 23 24.09 12.06 15.77
CA LEU A 23 24.21 10.90 16.64
C LEU A 23 25.35 11.05 17.65
N ALA A 24 26.48 11.64 17.25
CA ALA A 24 27.59 11.92 18.15
C ALA A 24 27.23 12.99 19.22
N SER A 25 26.31 13.89 18.90
CA SER A 25 25.86 14.95 19.82
C SER A 25 24.85 14.50 20.89
N MET A 26 24.38 13.25 20.85
CA MET A 26 23.41 12.71 21.80
C MET A 26 23.85 11.41 22.44
N SER A 27 23.36 11.13 23.64
CA SER A 27 23.60 9.84 24.29
C SER A 27 22.79 8.73 23.61
N MET A 28 23.29 7.49 23.69
CA MET A 28 22.54 6.31 23.24
C MET A 28 21.18 6.20 23.95
N ALA A 29 21.11 6.58 25.23
CA ALA A 29 19.86 6.56 26.00
C ALA A 29 18.81 7.49 25.37
N LEU A 30 19.19 8.74 25.05
CA LEU A 30 18.31 9.70 24.38
C LEU A 30 17.87 9.19 23.01
N PHE A 31 18.78 8.58 22.24
CA PHE A 31 18.42 8.00 20.95
C PHE A 31 17.41 6.85 21.08
N GLN A 32 17.51 6.03 22.14
CA GLN A 32 16.54 4.96 22.42
C GLN A 32 15.20 5.51 22.90
N GLU A 33 15.18 6.58 23.69
CA GLU A 33 13.94 7.27 24.07
C GLU A 33 13.21 7.81 22.85
N TRP A 34 13.92 8.43 21.91
CA TRP A 34 13.33 8.86 20.64
C TRP A 34 12.75 7.69 19.84
N ARG A 35 13.39 6.51 19.84
CA ARG A 35 12.82 5.30 19.23
C ARG A 35 11.56 4.84 19.94
N ALA A 36 11.57 4.82 21.26
CA ALA A 36 10.42 4.42 22.07
C ALA A 36 9.23 5.36 21.81
N PHE A 37 9.48 6.67 21.79
CA PHE A 37 8.48 7.68 21.45
C PHE A 37 7.91 7.45 20.04
N TRP A 38 8.78 7.21 19.05
CA TRP A 38 8.36 6.99 17.68
C TRP A 38 7.52 5.71 17.49
N ASN A 39 7.69 4.67 18.31
CA ASN A 39 6.81 3.49 18.30
C ASN A 39 5.40 3.79 18.79
N VAL A 40 5.23 4.79 19.67
CA VAL A 40 3.93 5.19 20.22
C VAL A 40 3.27 6.26 19.34
N ALA A 41 4.06 7.22 18.88
CA ALA A 41 3.62 8.37 18.09
C ALA A 41 4.56 8.57 16.88
N PRO A 42 4.43 7.75 15.83
CA PRO A 42 5.28 7.88 14.66
C PRO A 42 5.06 9.23 13.97
N PHE A 43 6.15 9.84 13.56
CA PHE A 43 6.17 11.10 12.82
C PHE A 43 6.79 10.90 11.44
N GLY A 44 6.62 11.91 10.58
CA GLY A 44 6.96 11.83 9.16
C GLY A 44 5.87 11.14 8.33
N ASP A 45 6.25 10.76 7.11
CA ASP A 45 5.30 10.32 6.08
C ASP A 45 4.64 8.98 6.36
N GLU A 46 5.23 8.14 7.22
CA GLU A 46 4.66 6.83 7.50
C GLU A 46 3.27 6.89 8.13
N ARG A 47 3.03 7.88 9.02
CA ARG A 47 1.70 8.07 9.59
C ARG A 47 0.70 8.56 8.54
N ALA A 48 1.18 9.29 7.52
CA ALA A 48 0.36 9.70 6.39
C ALA A 48 0.03 8.50 5.47
N ASP A 49 1.00 7.63 5.20
CA ASP A 49 0.80 6.40 4.41
C ASP A 49 -0.20 5.45 5.05
N LEU A 50 -0.15 5.28 6.37
CA LEU A 50 -1.14 4.47 7.09
C LEU A 50 -2.55 5.03 6.95
N ARG A 51 -2.72 6.35 7.05
CA ARG A 51 -4.03 7.00 6.88
C ARG A 51 -4.54 6.83 5.44
N ALA A 52 -3.68 7.04 4.45
CA ALA A 52 -4.02 6.81 3.05
C ALA A 52 -4.41 5.34 2.80
N GLY A 53 -3.67 4.41 3.39
CA GLY A 53 -3.94 2.97 3.29
C GLY A 53 -5.28 2.57 3.90
N VAL A 54 -5.70 3.19 5.02
CA VAL A 54 -7.04 2.97 5.60
C VAL A 54 -8.13 3.37 4.61
N VAL A 55 -8.01 4.56 4.00
CA VAL A 55 -9.00 5.05 3.02
C VAL A 55 -9.05 4.12 1.80
N ALA A 56 -7.89 3.74 1.25
CA ALA A 56 -7.81 2.83 0.10
C ALA A 56 -8.40 1.45 0.40
N ALA A 57 -8.13 0.90 1.58
CA ALA A 57 -8.69 -0.39 2.01
C ALA A 57 -10.22 -0.31 2.14
N GLN A 58 -10.77 0.80 2.65
CA GLN A 58 -12.22 0.98 2.73
C GLN A 58 -12.86 1.04 1.34
N VAL A 59 -12.29 1.85 0.43
CA VAL A 59 -12.78 1.95 -0.95
C VAL A 59 -12.76 0.58 -1.64
N PHE A 60 -11.71 -0.21 -1.46
CA PHE A 60 -11.62 -1.55 -2.03
C PHE A 60 -12.64 -2.52 -1.40
N ASN A 61 -12.72 -2.55 -0.07
CA ASN A 61 -13.55 -3.52 0.64
C ASN A 61 -15.05 -3.30 0.42
N VAL A 62 -15.50 -2.07 0.19
CA VAL A 62 -16.90 -1.77 -0.19
C VAL A 62 -17.27 -2.43 -1.54
N HIS A 63 -16.29 -2.63 -2.42
CA HIS A 63 -16.48 -3.26 -3.74
C HIS A 63 -16.07 -4.74 -3.76
N LEU A 64 -15.82 -5.34 -2.59
CA LEU A 64 -15.29 -6.70 -2.48
C LEU A 64 -16.30 -7.72 -3.01
N ARG A 65 -15.86 -8.58 -3.95
CA ARG A 65 -16.68 -9.67 -4.47
C ARG A 65 -16.57 -10.91 -3.57
N ARG A 66 -17.60 -11.74 -3.55
CA ARG A 66 -17.61 -13.00 -2.79
C ARG A 66 -16.39 -13.86 -3.18
N GLY A 67 -15.64 -14.30 -2.17
CA GLY A 67 -14.44 -15.13 -2.33
C GLY A 67 -13.13 -14.35 -2.49
N GLN A 68 -13.15 -13.01 -2.53
CA GLN A 68 -11.93 -12.20 -2.52
C GLN A 68 -11.45 -11.93 -1.08
N ARG A 69 -10.13 -11.81 -0.90
CA ARG A 69 -9.53 -11.42 0.39
C ARG A 69 -9.79 -9.94 0.65
N ALA A 70 -10.28 -9.61 1.85
CA ALA A 70 -10.36 -8.23 2.31
C ALA A 70 -8.97 -7.59 2.37
N ALA A 71 -8.87 -6.36 1.84
CA ALA A 71 -7.65 -5.60 1.88
C ALA A 71 -7.43 -4.99 3.27
N ARG A 72 -6.18 -5.00 3.70
CA ARG A 72 -5.70 -4.38 4.94
C ARG A 72 -5.06 -3.03 4.60
N PRO A 73 -5.08 -2.04 5.51
CA PRO A 73 -4.41 -0.75 5.27
C PRO A 73 -2.94 -0.91 4.83
N ASN A 74 -2.23 -1.87 5.43
CA ASN A 74 -0.83 -2.17 5.12
C ASN A 74 -0.60 -2.81 3.74
N ASP A 75 -1.66 -3.25 3.04
CA ASP A 75 -1.58 -3.70 1.64
C ASP A 75 -1.37 -2.51 0.68
N TYR A 76 -1.68 -1.28 1.11
CA TYR A 76 -1.56 -0.04 0.33
C TYR A 76 -0.45 0.89 0.84
N ALA A 77 0.24 0.53 1.92
CA ALA A 77 1.37 1.30 2.40
C ALA A 77 2.49 1.33 1.33
N MET A 78 3.07 2.51 1.07
CA MET A 78 4.18 2.62 0.13
C MET A 78 5.40 1.91 0.70
N ARG A 79 5.86 0.85 0.03
CA ARG A 79 7.08 0.14 0.40
C ARG A 79 8.25 0.73 -0.37
N PHE A 80 9.08 1.51 0.32
CA PHE A 80 10.34 2.02 -0.23
C PHE A 80 11.43 0.94 -0.10
N GLY A 81 12.15 0.67 -1.19
CA GLY A 81 13.15 -0.40 -1.29
C GLY A 81 12.66 -1.58 -2.14
N ASN A 82 13.58 -2.16 -2.92
CA ASN A 82 13.31 -3.10 -4.01
C ASN A 82 12.50 -4.32 -3.57
N THR A 83 11.18 -4.26 -3.73
CA THR A 83 10.32 -5.43 -3.94
C THR A 83 9.19 -5.06 -4.89
N ILE A 84 9.56 -4.73 -6.15
CA ILE A 84 8.60 -4.92 -7.24
C ILE A 84 8.35 -6.43 -7.29
N GLN A 85 7.22 -6.87 -6.74
CA GLN A 85 6.73 -8.23 -6.95
C GLN A 85 6.43 -8.37 -8.44
N ARG A 86 7.43 -8.82 -9.22
CA ARG A 86 7.24 -9.07 -10.65
C ARG A 86 6.24 -10.21 -10.79
N GLN A 87 5.11 -9.94 -11.43
CA GLN A 87 4.18 -10.99 -11.82
C GLN A 87 4.92 -11.96 -12.76
N THR A 88 4.75 -13.26 -12.54
CA THR A 88 5.31 -14.26 -13.45
C THR A 88 4.55 -14.23 -14.78
N PRO A 89 5.17 -14.64 -15.90
CA PRO A 89 4.47 -14.73 -17.19
C PRO A 89 3.16 -15.53 -17.12
N GLY A 90 3.11 -16.58 -16.30
CA GLY A 90 1.89 -17.36 -16.05
C GLY A 90 0.80 -16.59 -15.30
N GLN A 91 1.17 -15.74 -14.32
CA GLN A 91 0.21 -14.86 -13.63
C GLN A 91 -0.35 -13.79 -14.57
N ILE A 92 0.48 -13.26 -15.47
CA ILE A 92 0.05 -12.29 -16.49
C ILE A 92 -0.95 -12.97 -17.45
N GLY A 93 -0.63 -14.17 -17.96
CA GLY A 93 -1.52 -14.94 -18.83
C GLY A 93 -2.87 -15.23 -18.19
N ALA A 94 -2.88 -15.74 -16.95
CA ALA A 94 -4.11 -16.02 -16.21
C ALA A 94 -4.96 -14.76 -15.98
N THR A 95 -4.31 -13.62 -15.72
CA THR A 95 -4.99 -12.33 -15.59
C THR A 95 -5.65 -11.93 -16.91
N LEU A 96 -4.92 -11.99 -18.02
CA LEU A 96 -5.45 -11.66 -19.36
C LEU A 96 -6.64 -12.55 -19.75
N GLU A 97 -6.57 -13.85 -19.46
CA GLU A 97 -7.69 -14.78 -19.71
C GLU A 97 -8.93 -14.46 -18.86
N TYR A 98 -8.73 -14.09 -17.59
CA TYR A 98 -9.82 -13.64 -16.72
C TYR A 98 -10.52 -12.40 -17.29
N TRP A 99 -9.75 -11.39 -17.71
CA TRP A 99 -10.29 -10.18 -18.33
C TRP A 99 -11.02 -10.47 -19.64
N ARG A 100 -10.44 -11.31 -20.51
CA ARG A 100 -11.08 -11.76 -21.75
C ARG A 100 -12.44 -12.41 -21.48
N ARG A 101 -12.50 -13.34 -20.52
CA ARG A 101 -13.73 -14.06 -20.16
C ARG A 101 -14.81 -13.13 -19.59
N GLN A 102 -14.43 -12.13 -18.78
CA GLN A 102 -15.37 -11.11 -18.28
C GLN A 102 -15.91 -10.22 -19.41
N TYR A 103 -15.05 -9.81 -20.36
CA TYR A 103 -15.47 -9.03 -21.53
C TYR A 103 -16.45 -9.80 -22.42
N GLU A 104 -16.15 -11.05 -22.74
CA GLU A 104 -17.01 -11.93 -23.52
C GLU A 104 -18.36 -12.16 -22.82
N TYR A 105 -18.36 -12.34 -21.49
CA TYR A 105 -19.57 -12.47 -20.68
C TYR A 105 -20.42 -11.18 -20.70
N GLY A 106 -19.78 -10.00 -20.59
CA GLY A 106 -20.44 -8.70 -20.66
C GLY A 106 -21.09 -8.42 -22.02
N LEU A 107 -20.43 -8.80 -23.12
CA LEU A 107 -20.97 -8.72 -24.48
C LEU A 107 -22.18 -9.63 -24.68
N SER A 108 -22.11 -10.87 -24.17
CA SER A 108 -23.22 -11.83 -24.22
C SER A 108 -24.47 -11.30 -23.49
N ARG A 109 -24.28 -10.68 -22.32
CA ARG A 109 -25.38 -10.09 -21.54
C ARG A 109 -26.01 -8.88 -22.23
N LYS A 110 -25.21 -8.01 -22.85
CA LYS A 110 -25.72 -6.90 -23.67
C LYS A 110 -26.54 -7.41 -24.86
N LYS A 111 -26.05 -8.44 -25.56
CA LYS A 111 -26.74 -9.05 -26.71
C LYS A 111 -28.10 -9.66 -26.31
N LYS A 112 -28.17 -10.31 -25.14
CA LYS A 112 -29.43 -10.85 -24.61
C LYS A 112 -30.44 -9.76 -24.24
N ARG A 113 -29.97 -8.65 -23.64
CA ARG A 113 -30.80 -7.47 -23.30
C ARG A 113 -31.37 -6.76 -24.52
N THR A 114 -30.62 -6.66 -25.61
CA THR A 114 -31.10 -6.08 -26.87
C THR A 114 -32.13 -6.96 -27.59
N VAL A 115 -32.07 -8.28 -27.40
CA VAL A 115 -33.05 -9.22 -27.99
C VAL A 115 -34.36 -9.23 -27.20
N ASP A 116 -34.32 -9.09 -25.87
CA ASP A 116 -35.54 -8.96 -25.04
C ASP A 116 -36.23 -7.60 -25.24
N ASN A 117 -35.48 -6.51 -25.40
CA ASN A 117 -36.06 -5.18 -25.64
C ASN A 117 -36.58 -4.96 -27.09
N GLY A 118 -36.34 -5.91 -28.01
CA GLY A 118 -36.83 -5.87 -29.39
C GLY A 118 -38.05 -6.75 -29.66
N LYS A 119 -38.71 -7.27 -28.63
CA LYS A 119 -39.90 -8.14 -28.71
C LYS A 119 -41.22 -7.44 -28.33
N HIS A 120 -41.30 -6.13 -28.49
CA HIS A 120 -42.55 -5.38 -28.44
C HIS A 120 -42.85 -4.75 -29.78
#